data_AF-A0AAY4CTK4-F1
#
_entry.id   AF-A0AAY4CTK4-F1
#
_cell.length_a   1.000
_cell.length_b   1.000
_cell.length_c   1.000
_cell.angle_alpha   90.00
_cell.angle_beta   90.00
_cell.angle_gamma   90.00
#
_symmetry.space_group_name_H-M   'P 1'
#
loop_
_entity.id
_entity.type
_entity.pdbx_description
1 polymer ?
#
loop_
_entity_poly.entity_id
_entity_poly.type
_entity_poly.pdbx_seq_one_letter_code
_entity_poly.pdbx_strand_id
1 'polypeptide(L)'
;MQRAVRADEEAFYTGCRAAYLAVFKSSLANVTSKEQLCLVLQQAGRNPSRKTLDRHWTPRTKRLNFDDFCEILKQEKPAEQGELLRVFRKMDAGGDGYISHGELHKVLTSTGEKMTAEEVNEIFSLADTNKDGRLDYVAFCGLMASTVEQCQTGALEKLQADTNLKRQNFGSRTDGSPKSPDSLVASTLPEPLQKSEPGAAQRKDSRSASRPSSARSRRSSLSTCINMGTNSKGGNLAEPRNLQAWHHVKMKGSFFLEDDSAIVSLQYRLHIPQTTNVYLTIQPINLSQTKEKPSSSMSVDTSLFIVSGNHVKEDDNFVCFTELRDKEKFGWTGELSAGTYYLLPFSTGCRLVKSQKVVSKPMQLVHRMDSGELGLTREFRVALSDIFEVVDLDGNGLLSLEEYNFFEQRTSGEKCDEDAWAICKENFDTKKNELTREGFMELNLMEANDREGDPRDLWITMEAMGFNRALEMVEACPFVIDVYCEDVKPILQAVNLESGPRMLNAALLRTITSKAEARNLKNHDSVTVYTYRGESRISSVIANKSNQKVTVHVNNEQSKNCKSSRGMCVFAVEVPARTKMVCQHVMPVNEKQEWVYSCVESVLP
;
A
#
# COMPACT_ATOMS: atom_id res chain seq x y z
N MET A 1 -22.38 4.37 -6.24
CA MET A 1 -21.56 3.16 -6.03
C MET A 1 -20.22 3.47 -5.35
N GLN A 2 -19.30 4.27 -5.93
CA GLN A 2 -18.01 4.63 -5.29
C GLN A 2 -18.11 5.30 -3.91
N ARG A 3 -19.16 6.09 -3.64
CA ARG A 3 -19.38 6.74 -2.35
C ARG A 3 -19.86 5.76 -1.26
N ALA A 4 -20.52 4.68 -1.65
CA ALA A 4 -20.96 3.61 -0.75
C ALA A 4 -19.79 2.70 -0.40
N VAL A 5 -18.97 2.32 -1.39
CA VAL A 5 -17.76 1.51 -1.17
C VAL A 5 -16.77 2.21 -0.24
N ARG A 6 -16.55 3.53 -0.39
CA ARG A 6 -15.71 4.30 0.54
C ARG A 6 -16.28 4.36 1.95
N ALA A 7 -17.61 4.41 2.10
CA ALA A 7 -18.26 4.43 3.41
C ALA A 7 -18.17 3.06 4.10
N ASP A 8 -18.27 1.98 3.33
CA ASP A 8 -18.13 0.60 3.85
C ASP A 8 -16.68 0.31 4.29
N GLU A 9 -15.68 0.77 3.54
CA GLU A 9 -14.26 0.69 3.94
C GLU A 9 -13.98 1.53 5.20
N GLU A 10 -14.47 2.77 5.25
CA GLU A 10 -14.30 3.64 6.41
C GLU A 10 -14.95 3.03 7.68
N ALA A 11 -16.12 2.41 7.54
CA ALA A 11 -16.79 1.68 8.61
C ALA A 11 -15.99 0.44 9.06
N PHE A 12 -15.44 -0.33 8.11
CA PHE A 12 -14.60 -1.50 8.40
C PHE A 12 -13.35 -1.13 9.20
N TYR A 13 -12.58 -0.13 8.74
CA TYR A 13 -11.36 0.30 9.44
C TYR A 13 -11.67 0.94 10.79
N THR A 14 -12.80 1.65 10.91
CA THR A 14 -13.27 2.19 12.19
C THR A 14 -13.59 1.06 13.18
N GLY A 15 -14.26 -0.01 12.72
CA GLY A 15 -14.53 -1.21 13.52
C GLY A 15 -13.25 -1.95 13.94
N CYS A 16 -12.30 -2.14 13.00
CA CYS A 16 -10.99 -2.75 13.30
C CYS A 16 -10.23 -1.95 14.36
N ARG A 17 -10.22 -0.63 14.22
CA ARG A 17 -9.54 0.27 15.16
C ARG A 17 -10.17 0.25 16.54
N ALA A 18 -11.51 0.18 16.63
CA ALA A 18 -12.23 0.05 17.89
C ALA A 18 -11.86 -1.25 18.63
N ALA A 19 -11.91 -2.38 17.92
CA ALA A 19 -11.54 -3.69 18.45
C ALA A 19 -10.08 -3.75 18.92
N TYR A 20 -9.17 -3.18 18.13
CA TYR A 20 -7.75 -3.13 18.46
C TYR A 20 -7.49 -2.29 19.72
N LEU A 21 -8.16 -1.14 19.84
CA LEU A 21 -8.05 -0.28 21.01
C LEU A 21 -8.76 -0.80 22.27
N ALA A 22 -9.65 -1.79 22.13
CA ALA A 22 -10.24 -2.48 23.28
C ALA A 22 -9.23 -3.37 24.00
N VAL A 23 -8.22 -3.90 23.29
CA VAL A 23 -7.14 -4.73 23.84
C VAL A 23 -5.88 -3.91 24.11
N PHE A 24 -5.57 -2.95 23.24
CA PHE A 24 -4.33 -2.18 23.29
C PHE A 24 -4.58 -0.70 23.60
N LYS A 25 -3.68 -0.10 24.38
CA LYS A 25 -3.74 1.34 24.70
C LYS A 25 -3.51 2.25 23.49
N SER A 26 -3.04 1.70 22.37
CA SER A 26 -2.73 2.42 21.14
C SER A 26 -2.81 1.49 19.93
N SER A 27 -3.24 2.02 18.79
CA SER A 27 -3.19 1.33 17.49
C SER A 27 -1.75 1.08 16.99
N LEU A 28 -0.74 1.65 17.67
CA LEU A 28 0.68 1.42 17.40
C LEU A 28 1.29 0.30 18.25
N ALA A 29 0.53 -0.26 19.19
CA ALA A 29 0.99 -1.43 19.94
C ALA A 29 1.01 -2.64 18.99
N ASN A 30 2.03 -3.50 19.10
CA ASN A 30 2.07 -4.75 18.35
C ASN A 30 1.46 -5.87 19.17
N VAL A 31 0.78 -6.80 18.49
CA VAL A 31 0.46 -8.12 19.02
C VAL A 31 1.77 -8.91 19.13
N THR A 32 2.13 -9.31 20.34
CA THR A 32 3.39 -10.03 20.63
C THR A 32 3.18 -11.47 21.09
N SER A 33 1.92 -11.91 21.23
CA SER A 33 1.62 -13.30 21.57
C SER A 33 0.35 -13.82 20.88
N LYS A 34 0.24 -15.14 20.80
CA LYS A 34 -0.92 -15.84 20.22
C LYS A 34 -2.21 -15.53 20.99
N GLU A 35 -2.10 -15.33 22.30
CA GLU A 35 -3.22 -14.97 23.19
C GLU A 35 -3.71 -13.55 22.88
N GLN A 36 -2.79 -12.61 22.65
CA GLN A 36 -3.15 -11.25 22.24
C GLN A 36 -3.81 -11.22 20.87
N LEU A 37 -3.36 -12.06 19.92
CA LEU A 37 -4.00 -12.21 18.61
C LEU A 37 -5.43 -12.73 18.75
N CYS A 38 -5.63 -13.73 19.61
CA CYS A 38 -6.95 -14.29 19.90
C CYS A 38 -7.90 -13.21 20.47
N LEU A 39 -7.45 -12.48 21.50
CA LEU A 39 -8.25 -11.45 22.15
C LEU A 39 -8.67 -10.34 21.19
N VAL A 40 -7.75 -9.87 20.34
CA VAL A 40 -8.06 -8.76 19.44
C VAL A 40 -8.99 -9.16 18.29
N LEU A 41 -8.88 -10.40 17.80
CA LEU A 41 -9.84 -10.97 16.84
C LEU A 41 -11.22 -11.16 17.47
N GLN A 42 -11.29 -11.57 18.74
CA GLN A 42 -12.55 -11.66 19.50
C GLN A 42 -13.22 -10.30 19.68
N GLN A 43 -12.46 -9.25 20.02
CA GLN A 43 -13.01 -7.90 20.11
C GLN A 43 -13.52 -7.35 18.77
N ALA A 44 -13.04 -7.88 17.64
CA ALA A 44 -13.55 -7.59 16.30
C ALA A 44 -14.75 -8.47 15.89
N GLY A 45 -15.24 -9.33 16.79
CA GLY A 45 -16.36 -10.22 16.53
C GLY A 45 -15.99 -11.45 15.71
N ARG A 46 -14.73 -11.91 15.79
CA ARG A 46 -14.32 -13.22 15.25
C ARG A 46 -14.22 -14.24 16.37
N ASN A 47 -14.43 -15.51 16.02
CA ASN A 47 -14.16 -16.63 16.92
C ASN A 47 -13.07 -17.52 16.31
N PRO A 48 -11.78 -17.16 16.44
CA PRO A 48 -10.69 -17.87 15.76
C PRO A 48 -10.41 -19.22 16.45
N SER A 49 -10.40 -20.30 15.66
CA SER A 49 -9.95 -21.62 16.12
C SER A 49 -8.44 -21.62 16.42
N ARG A 50 -7.92 -22.57 17.23
CA ARG A 50 -6.46 -22.78 17.38
C ARG A 50 -5.80 -22.97 16.02
N LYS A 51 -6.42 -23.72 15.10
CA LYS A 51 -5.90 -23.89 13.74
C LYS A 51 -5.79 -22.57 12.98
N THR A 52 -6.79 -21.68 13.11
CA THR A 52 -6.75 -20.33 12.55
C THR A 52 -5.63 -19.49 13.17
N LEU A 53 -5.48 -19.57 14.50
CA LEU A 53 -4.42 -18.85 15.21
C LEU A 53 -3.03 -19.39 14.84
N ASP A 54 -2.84 -20.70 14.66
CA ASP A 54 -1.57 -21.31 14.25
C ASP A 54 -1.18 -20.96 12.80
N ARG A 55 -2.18 -20.75 11.93
CA ARG A 55 -1.95 -20.28 10.56
C ARG A 55 -1.36 -18.86 10.54
N HIS A 56 -1.86 -17.98 11.41
CA HIS A 56 -1.49 -16.56 11.44
C HIS A 56 -0.41 -16.23 12.48
N TRP A 57 -0.14 -17.13 13.42
CA TRP A 57 0.88 -17.00 14.47
C TRP A 57 1.81 -18.21 14.45
N THR A 58 2.78 -18.19 13.54
CA THR A 58 3.77 -19.27 13.38
C THR A 58 4.97 -19.10 14.35
N PRO A 59 5.81 -20.12 14.58
CA PRO A 59 7.04 -19.97 15.38
C PRO A 59 8.03 -18.90 14.89
N ARG A 60 7.89 -18.44 13.63
CA ARG A 60 8.69 -17.35 13.05
C ARG A 60 8.09 -15.96 13.31
N THR A 61 6.84 -15.90 13.77
CA THR A 61 6.09 -14.66 14.00
C THR A 61 6.51 -14.07 15.34
N LYS A 62 7.22 -12.93 15.30
CA LYS A 62 7.68 -12.22 16.52
C LYS A 62 6.72 -11.11 16.96
N ARG A 63 6.00 -10.51 16.01
CA ARG A 63 5.04 -9.43 16.22
C ARG A 63 4.11 -9.30 15.03
N LEU A 64 2.87 -8.88 15.27
CA LEU A 64 1.93 -8.42 14.24
C LEU A 64 1.49 -7.00 14.57
N ASN A 65 1.42 -6.14 13.56
CA ASN A 65 0.96 -4.75 13.70
C ASN A 65 -0.53 -4.62 13.36
N PHE A 66 -1.07 -3.39 13.41
CA PHE A 66 -2.48 -3.13 13.14
C PHE A 66 -2.89 -3.47 11.69
N ASP A 67 -2.00 -3.30 10.73
CA ASP A 67 -2.26 -3.62 9.32
C ASP A 67 -2.33 -5.13 9.12
N ASP A 68 -1.40 -5.89 9.72
CA ASP A 68 -1.43 -7.36 9.73
C ASP A 68 -2.75 -7.88 10.31
N PHE A 69 -3.22 -7.26 11.40
CA PHE A 69 -4.51 -7.58 12.01
C PHE A 69 -5.70 -7.28 11.08
N CYS A 70 -5.68 -6.15 10.37
CA CYS A 70 -6.74 -5.82 9.41
C CYS A 70 -6.78 -6.82 8.24
N GLU A 71 -5.62 -7.28 7.76
CA GLU A 71 -5.54 -8.29 6.70
C GLU A 71 -6.05 -9.66 7.18
N ILE A 72 -5.71 -10.06 8.42
CA ILE A 72 -6.28 -11.28 9.02
C ILE A 72 -7.80 -11.18 9.11
N LEU A 73 -8.37 -10.02 9.49
CA LEU A 73 -9.82 -9.83 9.57
C LEU A 73 -10.54 -9.84 8.22
N LYS A 74 -9.85 -9.49 7.13
CA LYS A 74 -10.39 -9.59 5.76
C LYS A 74 -10.44 -11.04 5.29
N GLN A 75 -9.45 -11.84 5.69
CA GLN A 75 -9.35 -13.25 5.33
C GLN A 75 -10.27 -14.14 6.19
N GLU A 76 -10.38 -13.86 7.49
CA GLU A 76 -11.30 -14.53 8.40
C GLU A 76 -12.66 -13.84 8.36
N LYS A 77 -13.65 -14.44 7.70
CA LYS A 77 -15.02 -13.91 7.72
C LYS A 77 -15.69 -14.19 9.07
N PRO A 78 -16.62 -13.32 9.52
CA PRO A 78 -17.45 -13.65 10.68
C PRO A 78 -18.28 -14.89 10.36
N ALA A 79 -18.54 -15.72 11.38
CA ALA A 79 -19.38 -16.89 11.21
C ALA A 79 -20.80 -16.45 10.81
N GLU A 80 -21.25 -16.87 9.62
CA GLU A 80 -22.60 -16.57 9.17
C GLU A 80 -23.61 -17.46 9.92
N GLN A 81 -24.77 -16.90 10.25
CA GLN A 81 -25.86 -17.61 10.91
C GLN A 81 -26.21 -18.93 10.20
N GLY A 82 -26.09 -18.97 8.86
CA GLY A 82 -26.34 -20.15 8.04
C GLY A 82 -25.29 -21.27 8.17
N GLU A 83 -24.02 -20.95 8.42
CA GLU A 83 -22.98 -21.96 8.65
C GLU A 83 -23.13 -22.59 10.03
N LEU A 84 -23.43 -21.75 11.02
CA LEU A 84 -23.75 -22.17 12.38
C LEU A 84 -24.96 -23.12 12.38
N LEU A 85 -26.01 -22.78 11.62
CA LEU A 85 -27.23 -23.60 11.42
C LEU A 85 -26.97 -24.97 10.80
N ARG A 86 -26.01 -25.06 9.88
CA ARG A 86 -25.62 -26.34 9.25
C ARG A 86 -24.84 -27.24 10.20
N VAL A 87 -23.97 -26.67 11.03
CA VAL A 87 -23.22 -27.43 12.04
C VAL A 87 -24.18 -27.98 13.09
N PHE A 88 -25.13 -27.16 13.55
CA PHE A 88 -26.10 -27.57 14.58
C PHE A 88 -27.13 -28.59 14.13
N ARG A 89 -27.59 -28.55 12.87
CA ARG A 89 -28.41 -29.64 12.30
C ARG A 89 -27.71 -31.00 12.28
N LYS A 90 -26.38 -31.04 12.33
CA LYS A 90 -25.62 -32.30 12.46
C LYS A 90 -25.48 -32.74 13.93
N MET A 91 -25.76 -31.86 14.89
CA MET A 91 -25.68 -32.12 16.32
C MET A 91 -27.01 -32.59 16.91
N ASP A 92 -28.14 -32.04 16.41
CA ASP A 92 -29.50 -32.47 16.76
C ASP A 92 -29.79 -33.85 16.12
N ALA A 93 -29.38 -34.91 16.82
CA ALA A 93 -29.58 -36.28 16.39
C ALA A 93 -31.05 -36.73 16.49
N GLY A 94 -31.84 -36.04 17.33
CA GLY A 94 -33.27 -36.29 17.52
C GLY A 94 -34.17 -35.61 16.49
N GLY A 95 -33.68 -34.56 15.83
CA GLY A 95 -34.43 -33.74 14.86
C GLY A 95 -35.60 -32.98 15.50
N ASP A 96 -35.57 -32.78 16.82
CA ASP A 96 -36.68 -32.17 17.57
C ASP A 96 -36.54 -30.64 17.68
N GLY A 97 -35.46 -30.07 17.13
CA GLY A 97 -35.21 -28.63 17.11
C GLY A 97 -34.57 -28.09 18.39
N TYR A 98 -34.23 -28.97 19.34
CA TYR A 98 -33.59 -28.62 20.60
C TYR A 98 -32.25 -29.35 20.75
N ILE A 99 -31.33 -28.76 21.53
CA ILE A 99 -30.07 -29.42 21.87
C ILE A 99 -30.08 -29.72 23.36
N SER A 100 -30.06 -31.00 23.72
CA SER A 100 -29.92 -31.41 25.11
C SER A 100 -28.48 -31.22 25.60
N HIS A 101 -28.32 -31.09 26.92
CA HIS A 101 -26.99 -31.01 27.55
C HIS A 101 -26.07 -32.16 27.13
N GLY A 102 -26.61 -33.38 27.08
CA GLY A 102 -25.86 -34.58 26.67
C GLY A 102 -25.40 -34.54 25.21
N GLU A 103 -26.20 -33.98 24.30
CA GLU A 103 -25.83 -33.82 22.88
C GLU A 103 -24.78 -32.73 22.70
N LEU A 104 -24.94 -31.58 23.36
CA LEU A 104 -23.95 -30.50 23.35
C LEU A 104 -22.60 -30.99 23.91
N HIS A 105 -22.63 -31.66 25.07
CA HIS A 105 -21.45 -32.25 25.69
C HIS A 105 -20.79 -33.27 24.78
N LYS A 106 -21.56 -34.20 24.20
CA LYS A 106 -21.02 -35.20 23.29
C LYS A 106 -20.32 -34.55 22.11
N VAL A 107 -20.90 -33.54 21.47
CA VAL A 107 -20.30 -32.95 20.27
C VAL A 107 -19.07 -32.08 20.60
N LEU A 108 -19.17 -31.19 21.60
CA LEU A 108 -18.09 -30.27 21.96
C LEU A 108 -16.90 -30.95 22.66
N THR A 109 -17.08 -32.16 23.19
CA THR A 109 -15.98 -32.96 23.75
C THR A 109 -15.42 -34.02 22.80
N SER A 110 -16.16 -34.39 21.74
CA SER A 110 -15.74 -35.44 20.79
C SER A 110 -15.21 -34.94 19.44
N THR A 111 -15.62 -33.76 19.00
CA THR A 111 -15.38 -33.27 17.63
C THR A 111 -14.64 -31.93 17.62
N GLY A 112 -13.58 -31.80 16.83
CA GLY A 112 -12.82 -30.55 16.68
C GLY A 112 -11.91 -30.24 17.88
N GLU A 113 -11.90 -28.97 18.31
CA GLU A 113 -11.18 -28.51 19.51
C GLU A 113 -12.01 -28.84 20.75
N LYS A 114 -11.55 -29.86 21.50
CA LYS A 114 -12.29 -30.40 22.65
C LYS A 114 -12.34 -29.39 23.79
N MET A 115 -13.55 -29.03 24.21
CA MET A 115 -13.79 -28.24 25.41
C MET A 115 -13.85 -29.14 26.65
N THR A 116 -13.60 -28.60 27.84
CA THR A 116 -13.77 -29.37 29.08
C THR A 116 -15.24 -29.46 29.47
N ALA A 117 -15.59 -30.43 30.33
CA ALA A 117 -16.96 -30.60 30.80
C ALA A 117 -17.45 -29.36 31.56
N GLU A 118 -16.55 -28.68 32.27
CA GLU A 118 -16.82 -27.44 33.00
C GLU A 118 -17.17 -26.29 32.04
N GLU A 119 -16.39 -26.12 30.96
CA GLU A 119 -16.65 -25.08 29.94
C GLU A 119 -18.00 -25.30 29.23
N VAL A 120 -18.35 -26.56 28.93
CA VAL A 120 -19.64 -26.90 28.32
C VAL A 120 -20.79 -26.63 29.29
N ASN A 121 -20.62 -26.92 30.59
CA ASN A 121 -21.63 -26.62 31.61
C ASN A 121 -21.87 -25.12 31.75
N GLU A 122 -20.80 -24.31 31.71
CA GLU A 122 -20.91 -22.85 31.76
C GLU A 122 -21.66 -22.30 30.55
N ILE A 123 -21.30 -22.73 29.34
CA ILE A 123 -21.97 -22.33 28.09
C ILE A 123 -23.45 -22.72 28.11
N PHE A 124 -23.75 -23.95 28.56
CA PHE A 124 -25.12 -24.43 28.68
C PHE A 124 -25.92 -23.58 29.67
N SER A 125 -25.34 -23.26 30.83
CA SER A 125 -26.00 -22.44 31.85
C SER A 125 -26.28 -21.00 31.40
N LEU A 126 -25.42 -20.45 30.54
CA LEU A 126 -25.58 -19.11 29.98
C LEU A 126 -26.64 -19.06 28.88
N ALA A 127 -26.86 -20.18 28.17
CA ALA A 127 -27.82 -20.26 27.08
C ALA A 127 -29.21 -20.76 27.50
N ASP A 128 -29.30 -21.63 28.52
CA ASP A 128 -30.55 -22.17 29.07
C ASP A 128 -31.26 -21.13 29.96
N THR A 129 -31.82 -20.10 29.31
CA THR A 129 -32.41 -18.94 29.99
C THR A 129 -33.73 -19.28 30.69
N ASN A 130 -34.46 -20.30 30.20
CA ASN A 130 -35.74 -20.75 30.75
C ASN A 130 -35.60 -21.97 31.69
N LYS A 131 -34.39 -22.54 31.85
CA LYS A 131 -34.06 -23.66 32.74
C LYS A 131 -34.89 -24.90 32.48
N ASP A 132 -35.26 -25.16 31.23
CA ASP A 132 -36.00 -26.35 30.84
C ASP A 132 -35.08 -27.53 30.50
N GLY A 133 -33.75 -27.32 30.59
CA GLY A 133 -32.74 -28.34 30.31
C GLY A 133 -32.55 -28.61 28.82
N ARG A 134 -33.06 -27.73 27.95
CA ARG A 134 -32.95 -27.81 26.49
C ARG A 134 -32.57 -26.44 25.92
N LEU A 135 -31.63 -26.42 24.99
CA LEU A 135 -31.28 -25.20 24.29
C LEU A 135 -32.15 -25.07 23.04
N ASP A 136 -33.01 -24.04 23.01
CA ASP A 136 -33.64 -23.61 21.77
C ASP A 136 -32.55 -23.08 20.83
N TYR A 137 -32.44 -23.76 19.69
CA TYR A 137 -31.45 -23.50 18.66
C TYR A 137 -31.46 -22.04 18.14
N VAL A 138 -32.65 -21.43 18.02
CA VAL A 138 -32.80 -20.04 17.57
C VAL A 138 -32.33 -19.08 18.66
N ALA A 139 -32.64 -19.39 19.92
CA ALA A 139 -32.19 -18.61 21.06
C ALA A 139 -30.66 -18.68 21.24
N PHE A 140 -30.05 -19.86 21.06
CA PHE A 140 -28.59 -20.04 21.14
C PHE A 140 -27.85 -19.25 20.05
N CYS A 141 -28.33 -19.30 18.81
CA CYS A 141 -27.77 -18.49 17.73
C CYS A 141 -27.96 -16.99 17.98
N GLY A 142 -29.10 -16.61 18.55
CA GLY A 142 -29.36 -15.24 19.00
C GLY A 142 -28.39 -14.78 20.08
N LEU A 143 -28.04 -15.64 21.04
CA LEU A 143 -27.06 -15.34 22.09
C LEU A 143 -25.64 -15.17 21.53
N MET A 144 -25.20 -16.05 20.63
CA MET A 144 -23.90 -15.94 19.97
C MET A 144 -23.79 -14.68 19.10
N ALA A 145 -24.84 -14.39 18.32
CA ALA A 145 -24.91 -13.16 17.52
C ALA A 145 -24.92 -11.90 18.40
N SER A 146 -25.70 -11.92 19.48
CA SER A 146 -25.79 -10.83 20.48
C SER A 146 -24.45 -10.60 21.18
N THR A 147 -23.70 -11.65 21.52
CA THR A 147 -22.37 -11.52 22.15
C THR A 147 -21.35 -10.88 21.21
N VAL A 148 -21.36 -11.28 19.93
CA VAL A 148 -20.52 -10.68 18.87
C VAL A 148 -20.87 -9.20 18.69
N GLU A 149 -22.16 -8.88 18.64
CA GLU A 149 -22.68 -7.52 18.53
C GLU A 149 -22.32 -6.67 19.76
N GLN A 150 -22.39 -7.24 20.97
CA GLN A 150 -22.00 -6.56 22.22
C GLN A 150 -20.50 -6.27 22.30
N CYS A 151 -19.64 -7.19 21.84
CA CYS A 151 -18.20 -6.94 21.77
C CYS A 151 -17.87 -5.80 20.79
N GLN A 152 -18.47 -5.83 19.60
CA GLN A 152 -18.27 -4.80 18.58
C GLN A 152 -18.83 -3.44 19.03
N THR A 153 -20.04 -3.42 19.59
CA THR A 153 -20.70 -2.22 20.09
C THR A 153 -19.95 -1.64 21.28
N GLY A 154 -19.55 -2.46 22.26
CA GLY A 154 -18.78 -2.02 23.43
C GLY A 154 -17.39 -1.48 23.07
N ALA A 155 -16.72 -2.07 22.07
CA ALA A 155 -15.46 -1.54 21.56
C ALA A 155 -15.64 -0.19 20.85
N LEU A 156 -16.72 -0.05 20.06
CA LEU A 156 -17.03 1.18 19.33
C LEU A 156 -17.48 2.31 20.28
N GLU A 157 -18.28 1.98 21.29
CA GLU A 157 -18.71 2.91 22.35
C GLU A 157 -17.53 3.39 23.18
N LYS A 158 -16.58 2.51 23.54
CA LYS A 158 -15.33 2.93 24.20
C LYS A 158 -14.51 3.87 23.31
N LEU A 159 -14.40 3.58 22.01
CA LEU A 159 -13.73 4.45 21.07
C LEU A 159 -14.42 5.82 20.96
N GLN A 160 -15.75 5.84 20.89
CA GLN A 160 -16.54 7.07 20.86
C GLN A 160 -16.47 7.84 22.18
N ALA A 161 -16.49 7.16 23.32
CA ALA A 161 -16.34 7.74 24.65
C ALA A 161 -14.96 8.37 24.83
N ASP A 162 -13.87 7.71 24.38
CA ASP A 162 -12.52 8.27 24.37
C ASP A 162 -12.39 9.47 23.42
N THR A 163 -13.09 9.43 22.28
CA THR A 163 -13.13 10.54 21.31
C THR A 163 -13.95 11.72 21.86
N ASN A 164 -15.02 11.43 22.62
CA ASN A 164 -15.87 12.40 23.29
C ASN A 164 -15.21 12.98 24.56
N LEU A 165 -14.45 12.20 25.33
CA LEU A 165 -13.61 12.69 26.44
C LEU A 165 -12.52 13.63 25.91
N LYS A 166 -11.91 13.29 24.76
CA LYS A 166 -10.96 14.16 24.05
C LYS A 166 -11.63 15.42 23.49
N ARG A 167 -12.91 15.39 23.13
CA ARG A 167 -13.70 16.58 22.74
C ARG A 167 -14.14 17.42 23.93
N GLN A 168 -14.57 16.81 25.04
CA GLN A 168 -15.00 17.51 26.27
C GLN A 168 -13.82 18.17 26.99
N ASN A 169 -12.62 17.58 26.93
CA ASN A 169 -11.38 18.22 27.40
C ASN A 169 -10.91 19.39 26.51
N PHE A 170 -11.54 19.62 25.36
CA PHE A 170 -11.22 20.68 24.39
C PHE A 170 -12.37 21.67 24.11
N GLY A 171 -13.54 21.54 24.77
CA GLY A 171 -14.57 22.55 24.65
C GLY A 171 -15.97 22.13 25.15
N SER A 172 -16.48 22.89 26.10
CA SER A 172 -17.89 23.27 26.21
C SER A 172 -17.88 24.63 26.92
N ARG A 173 -18.36 25.74 26.37
CA ARG A 173 -19.69 26.05 25.78
C ARG A 173 -19.47 27.05 24.62
N THR A 174 -20.30 27.16 23.58
CA THR A 174 -21.75 27.37 23.62
C THR A 174 -22.47 26.78 22.41
N ASP A 175 -23.65 26.23 22.71
CA ASP A 175 -24.70 25.71 21.83
C ASP A 175 -25.38 26.83 21.00
N GLY A 176 -25.98 26.43 19.88
CA GLY A 176 -26.73 27.30 18.97
C GLY A 176 -27.33 26.52 17.80
N SER A 177 -28.44 25.81 18.06
CA SER A 177 -29.31 25.17 17.06
C SER A 177 -29.94 26.20 16.08
N PRO A 178 -30.26 25.83 14.83
CA PRO A 178 -30.98 26.68 13.90
C PRO A 178 -32.50 26.45 14.00
N LYS A 179 -33.31 27.52 14.05
CA LYS A 179 -34.74 27.44 13.69
C LYS A 179 -35.17 28.63 12.83
N SER A 180 -36.03 28.28 11.88
CA SER A 180 -36.69 29.02 10.80
C SER A 180 -37.67 30.11 11.28
N PRO A 181 -38.30 30.89 10.37
CA PRO A 181 -38.88 32.20 10.67
C PRO A 181 -40.37 32.17 11.08
N ASP A 182 -40.79 33.35 11.55
CA ASP A 182 -42.14 33.94 11.62
C ASP A 182 -42.81 34.16 13.00
N SER A 183 -42.91 35.47 13.29
CA SER A 183 -44.05 36.21 13.86
C SER A 183 -44.32 36.14 15.37
N LEU A 184 -44.08 37.24 16.09
CA LEU A 184 -45.11 38.20 16.55
C LEU A 184 -44.56 39.12 17.68
N VAL A 185 -44.54 40.42 17.37
CA VAL A 185 -45.04 41.57 18.18
C VAL A 185 -44.25 42.13 19.38
N ALA A 186 -43.99 43.44 19.22
CA ALA A 186 -43.90 44.56 20.19
C ALA A 186 -42.64 44.67 21.08
N SER A 187 -41.77 45.65 20.79
CA SER A 187 -41.68 46.99 21.43
C SER A 187 -40.70 46.96 22.61
N THR A 188 -39.68 47.80 22.74
CA THR A 188 -39.61 49.24 22.50
C THR A 188 -38.12 49.66 22.51
N LEU A 189 -37.79 50.66 21.69
CA LEU A 189 -36.58 51.51 21.68
C LEU A 189 -36.38 52.27 23.03
N PRO A 190 -35.29 53.04 23.27
CA PRO A 190 -34.25 53.49 22.34
C PRO A 190 -32.77 53.43 22.81
N GLU A 191 -31.90 53.53 21.80
CA GLU A 191 -30.60 54.23 21.69
C GLU A 191 -30.41 55.52 22.55
N PRO A 192 -29.22 56.19 22.63
CA PRO A 192 -28.09 56.15 21.68
C PRO A 192 -26.63 56.18 22.22
N LEU A 193 -25.73 55.80 21.31
CA LEU A 193 -24.43 56.40 20.94
C LEU A 193 -23.73 57.38 21.90
N GLN A 194 -22.43 57.18 22.16
CA GLN A 194 -21.31 57.94 21.56
C GLN A 194 -19.97 57.74 22.29
N LYS A 195 -18.91 57.57 21.48
CA LYS A 195 -17.53 58.12 21.56
C LYS A 195 -16.82 58.19 22.91
N SER A 196 -15.59 57.64 22.97
CA SER A 196 -14.30 58.40 23.00
C SER A 196 -13.20 57.62 23.71
N GLU A 197 -12.03 57.52 23.06
CA GLU A 197 -10.72 57.32 23.71
C GLU A 197 -10.31 58.64 24.45
N PRO A 198 -9.13 58.81 25.10
CA PRO A 198 -7.96 57.93 25.31
C PRO A 198 -7.32 58.01 26.73
N GLY A 199 -6.26 57.23 26.98
CA GLY A 199 -5.05 57.77 27.61
C GLY A 199 -4.59 57.30 29.01
N ALA A 200 -3.32 56.89 29.04
CA ALA A 200 -2.29 57.10 30.08
C ALA A 200 -2.18 56.18 31.33
N ALA A 201 -1.19 55.28 31.21
CA ALA A 201 -0.18 54.81 32.17
C ALA A 201 -0.05 55.43 33.58
N GLN A 202 0.07 54.60 34.64
CA GLN A 202 1.33 54.28 35.37
C GLN A 202 1.12 53.60 36.76
N ARG A 203 1.83 52.47 36.96
CA ARG A 203 2.62 51.98 38.12
C ARG A 203 2.02 51.68 39.53
N LYS A 204 2.20 50.39 39.94
CA LYS A 204 2.66 49.78 41.22
C LYS A 204 1.87 50.04 42.53
N ASP A 205 1.56 49.11 43.45
CA ASP A 205 2.27 47.89 43.92
C ASP A 205 1.34 46.84 44.60
N SER A 206 1.77 45.57 44.53
CA SER A 206 1.66 44.44 45.48
C SER A 206 0.32 43.99 46.11
N ARG A 207 -0.09 42.73 45.81
CA ARG A 207 -0.22 41.61 46.79
C ARG A 207 -0.56 40.28 46.10
N SER A 208 0.05 39.21 46.61
CA SER A 208 0.06 37.83 46.13
C SER A 208 -1.21 37.02 46.46
N ALA A 209 -1.70 36.19 45.53
CA ALA A 209 -2.33 34.89 45.82
C ALA A 209 -2.48 34.02 44.55
N SER A 210 -1.67 32.96 44.51
CA SER A 210 -1.82 31.62 43.91
C SER A 210 -3.13 31.15 43.22
N ARG A 211 -2.90 30.49 42.06
CA ARG A 211 -3.63 29.39 41.35
C ARG A 211 -4.73 29.73 40.31
N PRO A 212 -4.98 28.86 39.29
CA PRO A 212 -4.08 27.95 38.57
C PRO A 212 -4.15 28.09 37.03
N SER A 213 -3.05 27.68 36.39
CA SER A 213 -2.98 27.37 34.95
C SER A 213 -3.56 25.97 34.72
N SER A 214 -4.52 25.81 33.80
CA SER A 214 -4.92 24.49 33.30
C SER A 214 -5.32 24.52 31.81
N ALA A 215 -4.49 23.82 31.04
CA ALA A 215 -4.79 23.07 29.82
C ALA A 215 -5.14 23.81 28.51
N ARG A 216 -4.22 24.67 28.05
CA ARG A 216 -4.03 24.89 26.60
C ARG A 216 -3.16 23.75 26.07
N SER A 217 -3.77 22.72 25.47
CA SER A 217 -3.02 21.61 24.87
C SER A 217 -2.16 22.13 23.71
N ARG A 218 -0.85 22.24 23.97
CA ARG A 218 0.16 22.67 22.99
C ARG A 218 0.57 21.47 22.16
N ARG A 219 -0.17 21.13 21.11
CA ARG A 219 0.38 20.24 20.08
C ARG A 219 1.35 21.05 19.23
N SER A 220 2.61 20.65 19.21
CA SER A 220 3.65 21.15 18.34
C SER A 220 3.34 20.76 16.89
N SER A 221 2.68 21.64 16.13
CA SER A 221 2.32 21.38 14.73
C SER A 221 3.00 22.33 13.75
N LEU A 222 3.37 21.77 12.60
CA LEU A 222 3.77 22.46 11.38
C LEU A 222 2.64 22.29 10.37
N SER A 223 2.32 23.34 9.62
CA SER A 223 1.37 23.26 8.51
C SER A 223 2.04 23.72 7.23
N THR A 224 1.83 22.97 6.16
CA THR A 224 2.35 23.25 4.83
C THR A 224 1.19 23.20 3.83
N CYS A 225 0.97 24.30 3.11
CA CYS A 225 -0.02 24.38 2.05
C CYS A 225 0.66 24.79 0.74
N ILE A 226 0.49 24.01 -0.32
CA ILE A 226 1.08 24.24 -1.65
C ILE A 226 -0.03 24.05 -2.68
N ASN A 227 -0.27 25.10 -3.47
CA ASN A 227 -1.16 25.05 -4.63
C ASN A 227 -0.34 24.71 -5.88
N MET A 228 -0.77 23.67 -6.58
CA MET A 228 -0.16 23.18 -7.81
C MET A 228 -1.14 23.42 -8.96
N GLY A 229 -0.63 24.00 -10.06
CA GLY A 229 -1.42 24.22 -11.27
C GLY A 229 -1.73 22.93 -12.02
N THR A 230 -2.44 23.05 -13.15
CA THR A 230 -2.59 21.90 -14.07
C THR A 230 -1.24 21.52 -14.67
N ASN A 231 -0.96 20.22 -14.81
CA ASN A 231 0.32 19.72 -15.36
C ASN A 231 0.46 19.95 -16.90
N SER A 232 -0.23 20.94 -17.46
CA SER A 232 -0.29 21.18 -18.91
C SER A 232 0.98 21.82 -19.50
N LYS A 233 1.91 22.28 -18.66
CA LYS A 233 3.20 22.87 -19.05
C LYS A 233 4.32 22.38 -18.14
N GLY A 234 4.65 21.09 -18.20
CA GLY A 234 5.90 20.59 -17.61
C GLY A 234 7.11 21.19 -18.33
N GLY A 235 8.27 21.21 -17.69
CA GLY A 235 9.54 21.58 -18.30
C GLY A 235 9.75 20.75 -19.56
N ASN A 236 9.77 21.40 -20.72
CA ASN A 236 9.85 20.72 -22.01
C ASN A 236 11.12 19.87 -22.06
N LEU A 237 10.95 18.55 -22.06
CA LEU A 237 11.99 17.62 -22.47
C LEU A 237 12.26 17.85 -23.97
N ALA A 238 13.18 18.76 -24.28
CA ALA A 238 13.55 19.06 -25.64
C ALA A 238 14.52 17.97 -26.15
N GLU A 239 14.12 17.26 -27.20
CA GLU A 239 15.01 16.32 -27.86
C GLU A 239 16.20 17.06 -28.50
N PRO A 240 17.45 16.58 -28.31
CA PRO A 240 18.62 17.15 -28.96
C PRO A 240 18.48 17.21 -30.48
N ARG A 241 19.09 18.22 -31.10
CA ARG A 241 19.15 18.31 -32.57
C ARG A 241 19.95 17.12 -33.10
N ASN A 242 19.48 16.50 -34.19
CA ASN A 242 20.11 15.33 -34.82
C ASN A 242 20.23 14.07 -33.94
N LEU A 243 19.30 13.84 -33.01
CA LEU A 243 19.29 12.65 -32.15
C LEU A 243 19.39 11.31 -32.91
N GLN A 244 18.90 11.26 -34.16
CA GLN A 244 18.99 10.08 -35.03
C GLN A 244 20.43 9.70 -35.43
N ALA A 245 21.37 10.64 -35.34
CA ALA A 245 22.79 10.39 -35.62
C ALA A 245 23.57 9.93 -34.37
N TRP A 246 22.98 10.05 -33.18
CA TRP A 246 23.62 9.65 -31.92
C TRP A 246 23.60 8.13 -31.77
N HIS A 247 24.58 7.60 -31.03
CA HIS A 247 24.59 6.20 -30.67
C HIS A 247 23.46 5.89 -29.69
N HIS A 248 22.64 4.88 -30.00
CA HIS A 248 21.47 4.52 -29.21
C HIS A 248 21.58 3.10 -28.67
N VAL A 249 21.23 2.95 -27.39
CA VAL A 249 20.91 1.66 -26.77
C VAL A 249 19.59 1.79 -26.03
N LYS A 250 18.81 0.71 -26.05
CA LYS A 250 17.54 0.60 -25.34
C LYS A 250 17.57 -0.61 -24.41
N MET A 251 16.79 -0.55 -23.34
CA MET A 251 16.54 -1.71 -22.49
C MET A 251 15.17 -1.58 -21.84
N LYS A 252 14.40 -2.65 -21.83
CA LYS A 252 13.12 -2.73 -21.13
C LYS A 252 13.32 -3.11 -19.66
N GLY A 253 12.27 -2.91 -18.88
CA GLY A 253 12.16 -3.33 -17.50
C GLY A 253 10.72 -3.27 -17.03
N SER A 254 10.51 -3.55 -15.76
CA SER A 254 9.20 -3.36 -15.13
C SER A 254 9.34 -3.01 -13.66
N PHE A 255 8.40 -2.22 -13.17
CA PHE A 255 8.12 -2.10 -11.74
C PHE A 255 7.17 -3.21 -11.34
N PHE A 256 7.47 -3.94 -10.28
CA PHE A 256 6.56 -4.90 -9.67
C PHE A 256 6.19 -4.44 -8.27
N LEU A 257 4.92 -4.64 -7.92
CA LEU A 257 4.42 -4.39 -6.59
C LEU A 257 4.50 -5.68 -5.78
N GLU A 258 5.21 -5.62 -4.65
CA GLU A 258 5.35 -6.73 -3.72
C GLU A 258 4.21 -6.76 -2.69
N ASP A 259 4.17 -7.83 -1.90
CA ASP A 259 3.11 -8.04 -0.92
C ASP A 259 3.03 -6.96 0.17
N ASP A 260 4.18 -6.43 0.57
CA ASP A 260 4.33 -5.33 1.52
C ASP A 260 4.12 -3.93 0.89
N SER A 261 3.60 -3.89 -0.35
CA SER A 261 3.45 -2.68 -1.17
C SER A 261 4.78 -2.02 -1.55
N ALA A 262 5.93 -2.67 -1.36
CA ALA A 262 7.19 -2.20 -1.92
C ALA A 262 7.17 -2.31 -3.44
N ILE A 263 7.85 -1.38 -4.10
CA ILE A 263 8.04 -1.42 -5.54
C ILE A 263 9.46 -1.87 -5.82
N VAL A 264 9.60 -2.97 -6.54
CA VAL A 264 10.90 -3.49 -6.99
C VAL A 264 11.05 -3.32 -8.48
N SER A 265 12.29 -3.21 -8.93
CA SER A 265 12.64 -3.16 -10.33
C SER A 265 14.10 -3.59 -10.51
N LEU A 266 14.43 -4.09 -11.71
CA LEU A 266 15.81 -4.28 -12.11
C LEU A 266 16.57 -2.95 -12.08
N GLN A 267 17.87 -3.06 -11.84
CA GLN A 267 18.79 -1.94 -11.96
C GLN A 267 19.59 -2.11 -13.25
N TYR A 268 20.16 -1.03 -13.76
CA TYR A 268 20.93 -1.08 -15.01
C TYR A 268 22.31 -0.49 -14.83
N ARG A 269 23.31 -1.16 -15.39
CA ARG A 269 24.67 -0.66 -15.45
C ARG A 269 24.92 -0.06 -16.83
N LEU A 270 25.17 1.24 -16.85
CA LEU A 270 25.54 2.02 -18.03
C LEU A 270 27.04 2.28 -18.00
N HIS A 271 27.76 1.84 -19.02
CA HIS A 271 29.17 2.17 -19.22
C HIS A 271 29.33 3.19 -20.34
N ILE A 272 30.00 4.29 -20.03
CA ILE A 272 30.33 5.39 -20.94
C ILE A 272 31.85 5.36 -21.16
N PRO A 273 32.34 4.95 -22.35
CA PRO A 273 33.78 4.82 -22.59
C PRO A 273 34.53 6.15 -22.65
N GLN A 274 33.85 7.22 -23.09
CA GLN A 274 34.41 8.56 -23.25
C GLN A 274 33.37 9.60 -22.84
N THR A 275 33.82 10.72 -22.25
CA THR A 275 32.94 11.86 -21.94
C THR A 275 32.14 12.27 -23.18
N THR A 276 30.81 12.34 -23.03
CA THR A 276 29.87 12.58 -24.14
C THR A 276 28.63 13.28 -23.62
N ASN A 277 27.93 13.99 -24.51
CA ASN A 277 26.55 14.39 -24.24
C ASN A 277 25.64 13.16 -24.27
N VAL A 278 24.69 13.13 -23.34
CA VAL A 278 23.75 12.04 -23.12
C VAL A 278 22.34 12.58 -23.07
N TYR A 279 21.45 11.93 -23.81
CA TYR A 279 20.01 12.10 -23.72
C TYR A 279 19.41 10.77 -23.26
N LEU A 280 18.83 10.78 -22.06
CA LEU A 280 18.35 9.58 -21.39
C LEU A 280 16.88 9.73 -21.06
N THR A 281 16.10 8.68 -21.32
CA THR A 281 14.65 8.71 -21.09
C THR A 281 14.14 7.40 -20.51
N ILE A 282 13.09 7.49 -19.71
CA ILE A 282 12.30 6.36 -19.21
C ILE A 282 10.82 6.63 -19.48
N GLN A 283 10.09 5.63 -19.94
CA GLN A 283 8.65 5.74 -20.15
C GLN A 283 7.94 4.39 -19.97
N PRO A 284 6.71 4.38 -19.43
CA PRO A 284 5.87 3.18 -19.40
C PRO A 284 5.64 2.58 -20.80
N ILE A 285 5.52 1.26 -20.88
CA ILE A 285 5.13 0.54 -22.11
C ILE A 285 3.64 0.20 -22.06
N ASN A 286 2.92 0.50 -23.15
CA ASN A 286 1.53 0.07 -23.28
C ASN A 286 1.47 -1.32 -23.93
N LEU A 287 1.19 -2.35 -23.13
CA LEU A 287 1.03 -3.71 -23.61
C LEU A 287 -0.36 -4.00 -24.21
N SER A 288 -1.39 -3.18 -23.92
CA SER A 288 -2.75 -3.50 -24.36
C SER A 288 -2.89 -3.39 -25.89
N GLN A 289 -3.11 -4.53 -26.56
CA GLN A 289 -3.39 -4.59 -28.00
C GLN A 289 -4.75 -3.99 -28.38
N THR A 290 -5.63 -3.71 -27.40
CA THR A 290 -6.93 -3.08 -27.63
C THR A 290 -6.81 -1.56 -27.55
N LYS A 291 -6.79 -0.90 -28.72
CA LYS A 291 -6.72 0.56 -28.92
C LYS A 291 -7.77 1.38 -28.13
N GLU A 292 -8.80 0.74 -27.58
CA GLU A 292 -9.93 1.41 -26.92
C GLU A 292 -9.75 1.66 -25.42
N LYS A 293 -8.74 1.05 -24.76
CA LYS A 293 -8.49 1.29 -23.34
C LYS A 293 -6.99 1.33 -23.01
N PRO A 294 -6.42 2.51 -22.69
CA PRO A 294 -5.02 2.60 -22.28
C PRO A 294 -4.81 1.76 -21.01
N SER A 295 -3.70 1.04 -20.94
CA SER A 295 -3.33 0.27 -19.75
C SER A 295 -3.21 1.17 -18.52
N SER A 296 -3.51 0.63 -17.33
CA SER A 296 -3.32 1.34 -16.05
C SER A 296 -1.89 1.83 -15.85
N SER A 297 -0.92 1.12 -16.43
CA SER A 297 0.51 1.41 -16.40
C SER A 297 0.85 2.79 -16.99
N MET A 298 0.08 3.30 -17.96
CA MET A 298 0.33 4.63 -18.56
C MET A 298 0.16 5.79 -17.58
N SER A 299 -0.57 5.56 -16.48
CA SER A 299 -0.73 6.57 -15.45
C SER A 299 0.44 6.60 -14.47
N VAL A 300 1.23 5.53 -14.37
CA VAL A 300 2.29 5.37 -13.38
C VAL A 300 3.43 6.34 -13.67
N ASP A 301 3.85 7.07 -12.65
CA ASP A 301 5.01 7.94 -12.75
C ASP A 301 6.29 7.10 -12.77
N THR A 302 7.17 7.42 -13.70
CA THR A 302 8.46 6.76 -13.84
C THR A 302 9.55 7.82 -13.76
N SER A 303 10.64 7.53 -13.08
CA SER A 303 11.82 8.37 -13.04
C SER A 303 13.04 7.45 -12.99
N LEU A 304 14.16 7.93 -13.49
CA LEU A 304 15.42 7.20 -13.47
C LEU A 304 16.44 8.03 -12.71
N PHE A 305 16.99 7.49 -11.62
CA PHE A 305 18.07 8.09 -10.85
C PHE A 305 19.40 7.57 -11.37
N ILE A 306 20.37 8.46 -11.58
CA ILE A 306 21.68 8.14 -12.11
C ILE A 306 22.70 8.32 -11.00
N VAL A 307 23.42 7.24 -10.69
CA VAL A 307 24.41 7.18 -9.62
C VAL A 307 25.74 6.69 -10.19
N SER A 308 26.83 7.40 -9.92
CA SER A 308 28.17 7.02 -10.33
C SER A 308 28.65 5.80 -9.56
N GLY A 309 29.22 4.82 -10.27
CA GLY A 309 29.86 3.64 -9.69
C GLY A 309 31.29 3.87 -9.20
N ASN A 310 31.86 5.06 -9.47
CA ASN A 310 33.28 5.34 -9.23
C ASN A 310 33.58 5.92 -7.82
N HIS A 311 32.58 6.36 -7.06
CA HIS A 311 32.80 7.05 -5.79
C HIS A 311 32.60 6.11 -4.59
N VAL A 312 33.56 6.17 -3.65
CA VAL A 312 33.66 5.28 -2.48
C VAL A 312 32.72 5.71 -1.34
N LYS A 313 32.27 6.97 -1.32
CA LYS A 313 31.35 7.50 -0.30
C LYS A 313 29.95 7.63 -0.88
N GLU A 314 28.99 6.85 -0.38
CA GLU A 314 27.60 6.81 -0.87
C GLU A 314 26.95 8.20 -1.03
N ASP A 315 27.31 9.15 -0.16
CA ASP A 315 26.80 10.51 -0.19
C ASP A 315 27.20 11.31 -1.43
N ASP A 316 28.28 10.97 -2.14
CA ASP A 316 28.80 11.69 -3.32
C ASP A 316 28.44 11.02 -4.65
N ASN A 317 27.82 9.85 -4.63
CA ASN A 317 27.62 9.05 -5.84
C ASN A 317 26.47 9.56 -6.74
N PHE A 318 25.52 10.31 -6.19
CA PHE A 318 24.38 10.82 -6.96
C PHE A 318 24.81 11.84 -8.02
N VAL A 319 24.39 11.61 -9.26
CA VAL A 319 24.71 12.47 -10.42
C VAL A 319 23.51 13.33 -10.77
N CYS A 320 22.40 12.71 -11.19
CA CYS A 320 21.19 13.39 -11.64
C CYS A 320 20.00 12.43 -11.66
N PHE A 321 18.83 12.91 -12.06
CA PHE A 321 17.64 12.09 -12.30
C PHE A 321 16.80 12.69 -13.42
N THR A 322 15.91 11.90 -14.01
CA THR A 322 14.98 12.35 -15.05
C THR A 322 13.90 13.25 -14.46
N GLU A 323 14.18 14.55 -14.43
CA GLU A 323 13.27 15.56 -13.87
C GLU A 323 12.34 16.20 -14.90
N LEU A 324 12.72 16.17 -16.18
CA LEU A 324 11.92 16.71 -17.28
C LEU A 324 10.89 15.70 -17.74
N ARG A 325 9.73 16.17 -18.19
CA ARG A 325 8.59 15.32 -18.57
C ARG A 325 7.95 15.82 -19.87
N ASP A 326 7.76 14.93 -20.82
CA ASP A 326 6.85 15.09 -21.95
C ASP A 326 5.82 13.95 -21.93
N LYS A 327 4.57 14.27 -21.59
CA LYS A 327 3.48 13.30 -21.37
C LYS A 327 3.87 12.17 -20.41
N GLU A 328 3.99 10.92 -20.86
CA GLU A 328 4.40 9.77 -20.05
C GLU A 328 5.92 9.54 -20.03
N LYS A 329 6.67 10.27 -20.87
CA LYS A 329 8.12 10.15 -21.04
C LYS A 329 8.85 11.10 -20.10
N PHE A 330 9.70 10.55 -19.25
CA PHE A 330 10.58 11.32 -18.37
C PHE A 330 12.01 11.27 -18.90
N GLY A 331 12.73 12.37 -18.84
CA GLY A 331 14.07 12.42 -19.39
C GLY A 331 15.02 13.38 -18.71
N TRP A 332 16.27 13.24 -19.10
CA TRP A 332 17.39 14.08 -18.69
C TRP A 332 18.34 14.27 -19.87
N THR A 333 18.94 15.44 -19.97
CA THR A 333 19.97 15.76 -20.96
C THR A 333 21.15 16.42 -20.25
N GLY A 334 22.36 15.99 -20.58
CA GLY A 334 23.59 16.60 -20.06
C GLY A 334 24.83 15.80 -20.43
N GLU A 335 25.99 16.26 -19.96
CA GLU A 335 27.26 15.58 -20.19
C GLU A 335 27.52 14.54 -19.09
N LEU A 336 27.95 13.33 -19.47
CA LEU A 336 28.48 12.33 -18.55
C LEU A 336 29.94 12.06 -18.87
N SER A 337 30.79 12.06 -17.84
CA SER A 337 32.20 11.68 -17.95
C SER A 337 32.37 10.19 -18.26
N ALA A 338 33.55 9.82 -18.74
CA ALA A 338 33.91 8.40 -18.87
C ALA A 338 33.80 7.65 -17.53
N GLY A 339 33.14 6.49 -17.53
CA GLY A 339 32.95 5.71 -16.31
C GLY A 339 31.74 4.77 -16.35
N THR A 340 31.43 4.23 -15.17
CA THR A 340 30.30 3.32 -14.97
C THR A 340 29.26 4.01 -14.09
N TYR A 341 28.00 3.93 -14.51
CA TYR A 341 26.84 4.51 -13.84
C TYR A 341 25.80 3.43 -13.59
N TYR A 342 25.08 3.55 -12.48
CA TYR A 342 23.90 2.75 -12.18
C TYR A 342 22.66 3.60 -12.43
N LEU A 343 21.76 3.08 -13.27
CA LEU A 343 20.45 3.65 -13.52
C LEU A 343 19.46 2.93 -12.62
N LEU A 344 18.79 3.70 -11.76
CA LEU A 344 17.91 3.21 -10.71
C LEU A 344 16.48 3.65 -10.99
N PRO A 345 15.62 2.78 -11.55
CA PRO A 345 14.23 3.10 -11.80
C PRO A 345 13.49 3.41 -10.50
N PHE A 346 12.61 4.40 -10.54
CA PHE A 346 11.84 4.86 -9.42
C PHE A 346 10.41 5.19 -9.84
N SER A 347 9.46 4.76 -9.03
CA SER A 347 8.08 5.23 -9.05
C SER A 347 7.70 5.67 -7.64
N THR A 348 6.86 6.71 -7.51
CA THR A 348 6.40 7.16 -6.20
C THR A 348 5.48 6.17 -5.49
N GLY A 349 4.91 5.21 -6.23
CA GLY A 349 3.88 4.30 -5.72
C GLY A 349 2.53 4.97 -5.44
N CYS A 350 2.35 6.24 -5.84
CA CYS A 350 1.03 6.87 -5.74
C CYS A 350 0.02 6.20 -6.68
N ARG A 351 0.45 5.69 -7.84
CA ARG A 351 -0.46 5.16 -8.88
C ARG A 351 -0.36 3.66 -9.11
N LEU A 352 0.82 3.06 -8.89
CA LEU A 352 1.00 1.60 -8.84
C LEU A 352 0.66 1.11 -7.42
N VAL A 353 -0.56 0.59 -7.25
CA VAL A 353 -1.09 0.11 -5.96
C VAL A 353 -1.90 -1.16 -6.17
N LYS A 354 -1.95 -2.03 -5.15
CA LYS A 354 -2.68 -3.31 -5.23
C LYS A 354 -4.14 -3.03 -5.56
N SER A 355 -4.67 -3.78 -6.53
CA SER A 355 -6.04 -3.58 -7.00
C SER A 355 -7.04 -4.08 -5.96
N GLN A 356 -7.88 -3.18 -5.45
CA GLN A 356 -9.00 -3.55 -4.56
C GLN A 356 -10.20 -4.14 -5.32
N LYS A 357 -10.12 -4.29 -6.65
CA LYS A 357 -11.23 -4.86 -7.43
C LYS A 357 -11.35 -6.35 -7.12
N VAL A 358 -12.40 -6.70 -6.39
CA VAL A 358 -12.78 -8.10 -6.19
C VAL A 358 -13.26 -8.69 -7.51
N VAL A 359 -12.47 -9.59 -8.08
CA VAL A 359 -12.87 -10.38 -9.25
C VAL A 359 -13.75 -11.53 -8.75
N SER A 360 -15.01 -11.57 -9.18
CA SER A 360 -16.01 -12.53 -8.68
C SER A 360 -15.77 -13.97 -9.15
N LYS A 361 -15.12 -14.16 -10.30
CA LYS A 361 -14.72 -15.48 -10.81
C LYS A 361 -13.39 -15.37 -11.56
N PRO A 362 -12.37 -16.20 -11.22
CA PRO A 362 -11.12 -16.20 -11.97
C PRO A 362 -11.34 -16.66 -13.42
N MET A 363 -10.58 -16.07 -14.34
CA MET A 363 -10.56 -16.48 -15.73
C MET A 363 -10.08 -17.93 -15.87
N GLN A 364 -10.49 -18.63 -16.91
CA GLN A 364 -9.97 -19.97 -17.17
C GLN A 364 -8.66 -19.86 -17.96
N LEU A 365 -7.60 -20.51 -17.47
CA LEU A 365 -6.29 -20.49 -18.13
C LEU A 365 -6.18 -21.56 -19.22
N VAL A 366 -6.71 -22.75 -18.95
CA VAL A 366 -6.63 -23.91 -19.84
C VAL A 366 -8.00 -24.54 -20.08
N HIS A 367 -8.18 -25.11 -21.26
CA HIS A 367 -9.38 -25.85 -21.64
C HIS A 367 -8.97 -27.19 -22.24
N ARG A 368 -9.84 -28.21 -22.12
CA ARG A 368 -9.66 -29.48 -22.83
C ARG A 368 -10.25 -29.35 -24.22
N MET A 369 -9.46 -29.68 -25.23
CA MET A 369 -9.87 -29.74 -26.63
C MET A 369 -10.67 -31.02 -26.89
N ASP A 370 -11.33 -31.11 -28.03
CA ASP A 370 -12.09 -32.31 -28.44
C ASP A 370 -11.20 -33.56 -28.56
N SER A 371 -9.89 -33.38 -28.77
CA SER A 371 -8.86 -34.44 -28.77
C SER A 371 -8.56 -35.01 -27.37
N GLY A 372 -9.03 -34.37 -26.30
CA GLY A 372 -8.69 -34.69 -24.91
C GLY A 372 -7.42 -34.00 -24.38
N GLU A 373 -6.64 -33.40 -25.27
CA GLU A 373 -5.45 -32.60 -24.95
C GLU A 373 -5.84 -31.25 -24.32
N LEU A 374 -4.95 -30.68 -23.50
CA LEU A 374 -5.14 -29.35 -22.95
C LEU A 374 -4.63 -28.29 -23.93
N GLY A 375 -5.35 -27.18 -24.00
CA GLY A 375 -4.97 -26.00 -24.73
C GLY A 375 -5.08 -24.74 -23.86
N LEU A 376 -4.21 -23.77 -24.12
CA LEU A 376 -4.29 -22.45 -23.49
C LEU A 376 -5.49 -21.67 -24.03
N THR A 377 -6.23 -21.00 -23.15
CA THR A 377 -7.30 -20.08 -23.56
C THR A 377 -6.72 -18.87 -24.29
N ARG A 378 -7.55 -18.19 -25.10
CA ARG A 378 -7.12 -17.01 -25.87
C ARG A 378 -6.61 -15.91 -24.93
N GLU A 379 -7.33 -15.66 -23.85
CA GLU A 379 -6.99 -14.62 -22.88
C GLU A 379 -5.68 -14.93 -22.17
N PHE A 380 -5.44 -16.21 -21.83
CA PHE A 380 -4.17 -16.60 -21.20
C PHE A 380 -2.99 -16.51 -22.18
N ARG A 381 -3.16 -16.85 -23.46
CA ARG A 381 -2.12 -16.63 -24.48
C ARG A 381 -1.77 -15.15 -24.63
N VAL A 382 -2.75 -14.26 -24.55
CA VAL A 382 -2.49 -12.81 -24.56
C VAL A 382 -1.66 -12.40 -23.34
N ALA A 383 -2.04 -12.86 -22.14
CA ALA A 383 -1.30 -12.57 -20.91
C ALA A 383 0.15 -13.12 -20.93
N LEU A 384 0.36 -14.34 -21.44
CA LEU A 384 1.71 -14.90 -21.62
C LEU A 384 2.52 -14.12 -22.67
N SER A 385 1.87 -13.59 -23.70
CA SER A 385 2.54 -12.75 -24.70
C SER A 385 2.98 -11.42 -24.08
N ASP A 386 2.16 -10.85 -23.20
CA ASP A 386 2.50 -9.65 -22.45
C ASP A 386 3.66 -9.91 -21.49
N ILE A 387 3.68 -11.07 -20.81
CA ILE A 387 4.82 -11.51 -19.98
C ILE A 387 6.09 -11.63 -20.81
N PHE A 388 6.02 -12.29 -21.97
CA PHE A 388 7.15 -12.41 -22.88
C PHE A 388 7.72 -11.03 -23.24
N GLU A 389 6.86 -10.05 -23.57
CA GLU A 389 7.30 -8.69 -23.90
C GLU A 389 7.96 -7.95 -22.73
N VAL A 390 7.62 -8.29 -21.48
CA VAL A 390 8.23 -7.76 -20.26
C VAL A 390 9.60 -8.39 -19.99
N VAL A 391 9.74 -9.69 -20.28
CA VAL A 391 10.94 -10.48 -20.01
C VAL A 391 12.00 -10.32 -21.10
N ASP A 392 11.59 -10.06 -22.34
CA ASP A 392 12.46 -9.67 -23.48
C ASP A 392 13.04 -8.26 -23.24
N LEU A 393 14.11 -8.19 -22.44
CA LEU A 393 14.71 -6.96 -21.93
C LEU A 393 15.41 -6.18 -23.04
N ASP A 394 16.05 -6.84 -23.99
CA ASP A 394 16.71 -6.16 -25.11
C ASP A 394 15.74 -5.83 -26.27
N GLY A 395 14.54 -6.41 -26.28
CA GLY A 395 13.52 -6.17 -27.27
C GLY A 395 13.83 -6.80 -28.63
N ASN A 396 14.57 -7.92 -28.64
CA ASN A 396 14.95 -8.64 -29.85
C ASN A 396 13.91 -9.71 -30.27
N GLY A 397 12.93 -9.98 -29.39
CA GLY A 397 11.82 -10.91 -29.64
C GLY A 397 12.15 -12.38 -29.37
N LEU A 398 13.25 -12.66 -28.68
CA LEU A 398 13.72 -13.97 -28.20
C LEU A 398 14.06 -13.84 -26.71
N LEU A 399 14.14 -14.95 -25.97
CA LEU A 399 14.60 -14.94 -24.58
C LEU A 399 15.95 -15.62 -24.45
N SER A 400 16.94 -14.87 -23.98
CA SER A 400 18.23 -15.42 -23.55
C SER A 400 18.10 -16.18 -22.22
N LEU A 401 19.16 -16.89 -21.82
CA LEU A 401 19.21 -17.54 -20.49
C LEU A 401 19.11 -16.51 -19.37
N GLU A 402 19.73 -15.35 -19.52
CA GLU A 402 19.68 -14.27 -18.54
C GLU A 402 18.26 -13.69 -18.38
N GLU A 403 17.55 -13.51 -19.50
CA GLU A 403 16.17 -13.04 -19.51
C GLU A 403 15.21 -14.09 -18.95
N TYR A 404 15.38 -15.35 -19.34
CA TYR A 404 14.60 -16.46 -18.77
C TYR A 404 14.84 -16.59 -17.26
N ASN A 405 16.09 -16.42 -16.80
CA ASN A 405 16.41 -16.42 -15.37
C ASN A 405 15.81 -15.23 -14.61
N PHE A 406 15.58 -14.10 -15.27
CA PHE A 406 14.83 -13.01 -14.67
C PHE A 406 13.36 -13.39 -14.43
N PHE A 407 12.74 -14.09 -15.38
CA PHE A 407 11.39 -14.66 -15.21
C PHE A 407 11.35 -15.71 -14.08
N GLU A 408 12.20 -16.73 -14.12
CA GLU A 408 12.25 -17.80 -13.11
C GLU A 408 12.49 -17.26 -11.71
N GLN A 409 13.46 -16.35 -11.54
CA GLN A 409 13.73 -15.77 -10.24
C GLN A 409 12.52 -15.00 -9.69
N ARG A 410 11.63 -14.49 -10.55
CA ARG A 410 10.42 -13.79 -10.11
C ARG A 410 9.26 -14.72 -9.80
N THR A 411 9.14 -15.86 -10.49
CA THR A 411 7.99 -16.77 -10.43
C THR A 411 8.23 -17.96 -9.50
N SER A 412 9.41 -18.59 -9.60
CA SER A 412 9.82 -19.75 -8.79
C SER A 412 10.80 -19.37 -7.67
N GLY A 413 11.52 -18.26 -7.84
CA GLY A 413 12.56 -17.84 -6.89
C GLY A 413 13.92 -18.50 -7.14
N GLU A 414 13.99 -19.39 -8.13
CA GLU A 414 15.18 -20.15 -8.50
C GLU A 414 15.71 -19.68 -9.86
N LYS A 415 16.93 -20.12 -10.21
CA LYS A 415 17.51 -19.86 -11.53
C LYS A 415 17.62 -21.17 -12.29
N CYS A 416 17.30 -21.13 -13.57
CA CYS A 416 17.63 -22.13 -14.55
C CYS A 416 19.16 -22.16 -14.75
N ASP A 417 19.75 -23.32 -14.51
CA ASP A 417 21.16 -23.58 -14.81
C ASP A 417 21.37 -23.89 -16.31
N GLU A 418 22.63 -23.97 -16.74
CA GLU A 418 22.96 -24.16 -18.15
C GLU A 418 22.50 -25.52 -18.69
N ASP A 419 22.48 -26.56 -17.84
CA ASP A 419 22.09 -27.92 -18.21
C ASP A 419 20.57 -28.00 -18.43
N ALA A 420 19.77 -27.45 -17.50
CA ALA A 420 18.33 -27.33 -17.64
C ALA A 420 17.95 -26.44 -18.84
N TRP A 421 18.71 -25.37 -19.09
CA TRP A 421 18.50 -24.52 -20.25
C TRP A 421 18.83 -25.23 -21.57
N ALA A 422 19.85 -26.09 -21.60
CA ALA A 422 20.14 -26.91 -22.77
C ALA A 422 18.95 -27.83 -23.10
N ILE A 423 18.38 -28.50 -22.10
CA ILE A 423 17.19 -29.34 -22.23
C ILE A 423 15.99 -28.51 -22.73
N CYS A 424 15.79 -27.31 -22.19
CA CYS A 424 14.74 -26.39 -22.64
C CYS A 424 14.88 -26.07 -24.14
N LYS A 425 16.09 -25.77 -24.61
CA LYS A 425 16.33 -25.43 -26.02
C LYS A 425 16.16 -26.61 -26.98
N GLU A 426 16.35 -27.84 -26.50
CA GLU A 426 16.15 -29.05 -27.31
C GLU A 426 14.67 -29.43 -27.44
N ASN A 427 13.86 -29.12 -26.42
CA ASN A 427 12.47 -29.57 -26.34
C ASN A 427 11.44 -28.54 -26.84
N PHE A 428 11.81 -27.26 -26.93
CA PHE A 428 10.89 -26.16 -27.30
C PHE A 428 11.38 -25.36 -28.50
N ASP A 429 10.49 -24.60 -29.13
CA ASP A 429 10.85 -23.76 -30.28
C ASP A 429 11.90 -22.70 -29.93
N THR A 430 13.04 -22.75 -30.62
CA THR A 430 14.16 -21.83 -30.43
C THR A 430 14.67 -21.24 -31.75
N LYS A 431 15.26 -20.05 -31.67
CA LYS A 431 15.95 -19.39 -32.79
C LYS A 431 17.22 -18.74 -32.28
N LYS A 432 18.32 -18.88 -33.01
CA LYS A 432 19.65 -18.38 -32.59
C LYS A 432 20.08 -18.89 -31.20
N ASN A 433 19.67 -20.10 -30.81
CA ASN A 433 19.87 -20.69 -29.48
C ASN A 433 19.17 -19.93 -28.33
N GLU A 434 18.13 -19.16 -28.62
CA GLU A 434 17.30 -18.43 -27.66
C GLU A 434 15.83 -18.87 -27.82
N LEU A 435 15.06 -18.82 -26.74
CA LEU A 435 13.67 -19.29 -26.72
C LEU A 435 12.77 -18.32 -27.48
N THR A 436 11.95 -18.84 -28.40
CA THR A 436 10.98 -17.99 -29.11
C THR A 436 9.74 -17.76 -28.25
N ARG A 437 8.88 -16.83 -28.70
CA ARG A 437 7.57 -16.64 -28.08
C ARG A 437 6.71 -17.89 -28.11
N GLU A 438 6.75 -18.66 -29.19
CA GLU A 438 5.95 -19.89 -29.25
C GLU A 438 6.52 -20.95 -28.31
N GLY A 439 7.85 -21.11 -28.27
CA GLY A 439 8.51 -22.01 -27.33
C GLY A 439 8.19 -21.66 -25.87
N PHE A 440 8.13 -20.37 -25.53
CA PHE A 440 7.70 -19.92 -24.19
C PHE A 440 6.25 -20.30 -23.87
N MET A 441 5.34 -20.26 -24.86
CA MET A 441 3.94 -20.68 -24.68
C MET A 441 3.83 -22.19 -24.50
N GLU A 442 4.59 -22.96 -25.28
CA GLU A 442 4.66 -24.43 -25.19
C GLU A 442 5.19 -24.87 -23.82
N LEU A 443 6.20 -24.18 -23.30
CA LEU A 443 6.75 -24.43 -21.96
C LEU A 443 5.69 -24.26 -20.86
N ASN A 444 4.95 -23.14 -20.88
CA ASN A 444 3.87 -22.91 -19.91
C ASN A 444 2.68 -23.88 -20.11
N LEU A 445 2.44 -24.35 -21.34
CA LEU A 445 1.43 -25.39 -21.59
C LEU A 445 1.87 -26.76 -21.05
N MET A 446 3.16 -27.09 -21.15
CA MET A 446 3.72 -28.32 -20.57
C MET A 446 3.55 -28.34 -19.04
N GLU A 447 3.84 -27.22 -18.36
CA GLU A 447 3.61 -27.08 -16.92
C GLU A 447 2.12 -27.34 -16.54
N ALA A 448 1.19 -26.88 -17.38
CA ALA A 448 -0.23 -27.15 -17.20
C ALA A 448 -0.57 -28.65 -17.34
N ASN A 449 0.08 -29.34 -18.29
CA ASN A 449 -0.13 -30.76 -18.55
C ASN A 449 0.40 -31.64 -17.41
N ASP A 450 1.54 -31.29 -16.83
CA ASP A 450 2.22 -32.07 -15.78
C ASP A 450 1.35 -32.24 -14.51
N ARG A 451 0.39 -31.34 -14.29
CA ARG A 451 -0.60 -31.43 -13.20
C ARG A 451 -2.02 -31.77 -13.66
N GLU A 452 -2.16 -32.53 -14.73
CA GLU A 452 -3.45 -32.97 -15.28
C GLU A 452 -4.42 -31.80 -15.61
N GLY A 453 -3.89 -30.61 -15.87
CA GLY A 453 -4.65 -29.39 -16.15
C GLY A 453 -4.99 -28.53 -14.95
N ASP A 454 -4.37 -28.75 -13.78
CA ASP A 454 -4.50 -27.90 -12.62
C ASP A 454 -3.78 -26.55 -12.81
N PRO A 455 -4.49 -25.41 -12.86
CA PRO A 455 -3.90 -24.11 -13.18
C PRO A 455 -3.25 -23.42 -11.97
N ARG A 456 -3.12 -24.07 -10.80
CA ARG A 456 -2.65 -23.42 -9.57
C ARG A 456 -1.25 -22.81 -9.71
N ASP A 457 -0.29 -23.52 -10.29
CA ASP A 457 1.08 -23.01 -10.44
C ASP A 457 1.15 -21.89 -11.48
N LEU A 458 0.44 -22.06 -12.60
CA LEU A 458 0.28 -21.00 -13.60
C LEU A 458 -0.31 -19.72 -13.00
N TRP A 459 -1.21 -19.83 -12.03
CA TRP A 459 -1.73 -18.67 -11.31
C TRP A 459 -0.67 -17.99 -10.42
N ILE A 460 0.23 -18.76 -9.81
CA ILE A 460 1.37 -18.20 -9.06
C ILE A 460 2.26 -17.41 -10.02
N THR A 461 2.57 -17.98 -11.18
CA THR A 461 3.32 -17.30 -12.25
C THR A 461 2.65 -16.01 -12.69
N MET A 462 1.32 -16.02 -12.91
CA MET A 462 0.56 -14.82 -13.28
C MET A 462 0.60 -13.74 -12.21
N GLU A 463 0.33 -14.10 -10.95
CA GLU A 463 0.33 -13.17 -9.82
C GLU A 463 1.73 -12.58 -9.59
N ALA A 464 2.78 -13.39 -9.70
CA ALA A 464 4.18 -12.95 -9.60
C ALA A 464 4.57 -11.95 -10.70
N MET A 465 4.01 -12.10 -11.91
CA MET A 465 4.20 -11.15 -13.01
C MET A 465 3.26 -9.94 -12.97
N GLY A 466 2.44 -9.82 -11.91
CA GLY A 466 1.59 -8.65 -11.64
C GLY A 466 0.19 -8.71 -12.28
N PHE A 467 -0.26 -9.89 -12.72
CA PHE A 467 -1.61 -10.10 -13.23
C PHE A 467 -2.59 -10.45 -12.11
N ASN A 468 -3.80 -9.90 -12.19
CA ASN A 468 -4.89 -10.31 -11.32
C ASN A 468 -5.64 -11.55 -11.87
N ARG A 469 -6.61 -12.03 -11.10
CA ARG A 469 -7.48 -13.17 -11.48
C ARG A 469 -8.37 -12.92 -12.72
N ALA A 470 -8.42 -11.69 -13.23
CA ALA A 470 -9.08 -11.33 -14.50
C ALA A 470 -8.09 -11.25 -15.69
N LEU A 471 -6.84 -11.65 -15.50
CA LEU A 471 -5.75 -11.53 -16.48
C LEU A 471 -5.48 -10.07 -16.91
N GLU A 472 -5.71 -9.12 -16.00
CA GLU A 472 -5.29 -7.73 -16.18
C GLU A 472 -3.98 -7.49 -15.41
N MET A 473 -2.96 -6.94 -16.07
CA MET A 473 -1.72 -6.49 -15.43
C MET A 473 -1.98 -5.22 -14.62
N VAL A 474 -2.08 -5.36 -13.30
CA VAL A 474 -2.44 -4.28 -12.37
C VAL A 474 -1.40 -4.04 -11.28
N GLU A 475 -0.53 -5.02 -11.04
CA GLU A 475 0.54 -4.97 -10.03
C GLU A 475 1.93 -4.90 -10.66
N ALA A 476 2.00 -4.69 -11.98
CA ALA A 476 3.23 -4.40 -12.69
C ALA A 476 3.08 -3.17 -13.61
N CYS A 477 4.19 -2.47 -13.81
CA CYS A 477 4.30 -1.36 -14.76
C CYS A 477 5.59 -1.53 -15.60
N PRO A 478 5.47 -2.17 -16.77
CA PRO A 478 6.56 -2.25 -17.73
C PRO A 478 6.97 -0.88 -18.24
N PHE A 479 8.25 -0.71 -18.50
CA PHE A 479 8.85 0.53 -19.00
C PHE A 479 10.01 0.24 -19.96
N VAL A 480 10.39 1.24 -20.73
CA VAL A 480 11.60 1.24 -21.57
C VAL A 480 12.50 2.38 -21.16
N ILE A 481 13.81 2.10 -21.14
CA ILE A 481 14.88 3.06 -20.98
C ILE A 481 15.58 3.22 -22.32
N ASP A 482 15.70 4.45 -22.78
CA ASP A 482 16.51 4.81 -23.95
C ASP A 482 17.70 5.66 -23.52
N VAL A 483 18.88 5.33 -24.03
CA VAL A 483 20.10 6.09 -23.81
C VAL A 483 20.72 6.42 -25.16
N TYR A 484 20.82 7.71 -25.45
CA TYR A 484 21.49 8.25 -26.62
C TYR A 484 22.78 8.95 -26.18
N CYS A 485 23.87 8.67 -26.87
CA CYS A 485 25.17 9.30 -26.64
C CYS A 485 25.69 9.88 -27.96
N GLU A 486 26.13 11.13 -27.94
CA GLU A 486 26.55 11.86 -29.14
C GLU A 486 27.76 11.22 -29.83
N ASP A 487 28.84 10.97 -29.09
CA ASP A 487 30.15 10.68 -29.70
C ASP A 487 30.60 9.21 -29.55
N VAL A 488 29.94 8.44 -28.68
CA VAL A 488 30.42 7.11 -28.29
C VAL A 488 29.27 6.13 -28.11
N LYS A 489 29.48 4.86 -28.47
CA LYS A 489 28.52 3.80 -28.22
C LYS A 489 28.51 3.41 -26.73
N PRO A 490 27.41 3.63 -26.00
CA PRO A 490 27.30 3.18 -24.61
C PRO A 490 27.08 1.66 -24.53
N ILE A 491 27.34 1.08 -23.36
CA ILE A 491 26.98 -0.31 -23.04
C ILE A 491 25.98 -0.28 -21.89
N LEU A 492 24.78 -0.84 -22.10
CA LEU A 492 23.72 -0.91 -21.11
C LEU A 492 23.41 -2.37 -20.80
N GLN A 493 23.40 -2.73 -19.52
CA GLN A 493 23.18 -4.11 -19.06
C GLN A 493 22.25 -4.12 -17.85
N ALA A 494 21.27 -5.03 -17.83
CA ALA A 494 20.46 -5.29 -16.65
C ALA A 494 21.32 -5.96 -15.56
N VAL A 495 21.17 -5.53 -14.32
CA VAL A 495 21.90 -6.07 -13.17
C VAL A 495 20.97 -6.21 -11.97
N ASN A 496 21.12 -7.32 -11.25
CA ASN A 496 20.56 -7.46 -9.92
C ASN A 496 21.59 -6.97 -8.90
N LEU A 497 21.21 -6.00 -8.06
CA LEU A 497 22.13 -5.32 -7.17
C LEU A 497 21.52 -5.25 -5.76
N GLU A 498 22.10 -6.00 -4.83
CA GLU A 498 21.61 -6.08 -3.43
C GLU A 498 21.52 -4.70 -2.75
N SER A 499 22.45 -3.79 -3.07
CA SER A 499 22.47 -2.43 -2.54
C SER A 499 21.56 -1.45 -3.30
N GLY A 500 20.89 -1.87 -4.38
CA GLY A 500 20.05 -1.04 -5.24
C GLY A 500 19.01 -0.21 -4.46
N PRO A 501 18.16 -0.82 -3.61
CA PRO A 501 17.20 -0.09 -2.80
C PRO A 501 17.85 0.94 -1.86
N ARG A 502 19.02 0.61 -1.28
CA ARG A 502 19.77 1.51 -0.40
C ARG A 502 20.29 2.73 -1.18
N MET A 503 20.89 2.49 -2.34
CA MET A 503 21.40 3.57 -3.20
C MET A 503 20.29 4.47 -3.73
N LEU A 504 19.17 3.87 -4.15
CA LEU A 504 18.01 4.63 -4.61
C LEU A 504 17.44 5.51 -3.48
N ASN A 505 17.27 4.95 -2.29
CA ASN A 505 16.79 5.71 -1.13
C ASN A 505 17.77 6.82 -0.74
N ALA A 506 19.09 6.57 -0.78
CA ALA A 506 20.10 7.60 -0.52
C ALA A 506 20.04 8.73 -1.55
N ALA A 507 19.97 8.40 -2.85
CA ALA A 507 19.83 9.37 -3.93
C ALA A 507 18.54 10.20 -3.81
N LEU A 508 17.43 9.55 -3.46
CA LEU A 508 16.14 10.19 -3.25
C LEU A 508 16.17 11.16 -2.05
N LEU A 509 16.71 10.72 -0.91
CA LEU A 509 16.87 11.56 0.28
C LEU A 509 17.77 12.78 0.00
N ARG A 510 18.89 12.58 -0.71
CA ARG A 510 19.79 13.67 -1.11
C ARG A 510 19.09 14.67 -2.05
N THR A 511 18.37 14.16 -3.04
CA THR A 511 17.63 15.00 -4.00
C THR A 511 16.57 15.85 -3.31
N ILE A 512 15.73 15.22 -2.48
CA ILE A 512 14.68 15.94 -1.74
C ILE A 512 15.31 16.96 -0.80
N THR A 513 16.29 16.57 0.02
CA THR A 513 16.84 17.48 1.04
C THR A 513 17.65 18.64 0.47
N SER A 514 18.25 18.50 -0.72
CA SER A 514 19.01 19.59 -1.37
C SER A 514 18.10 20.60 -2.10
N LYS A 515 16.96 20.17 -2.65
CA LYS A 515 16.03 21.02 -3.41
C LYS A 515 14.79 21.47 -2.62
N ALA A 516 14.61 21.00 -1.38
CA ALA A 516 13.41 21.27 -0.56
C ALA A 516 13.52 22.48 0.37
N GLU A 517 12.37 23.04 0.71
CA GLU A 517 12.24 23.94 1.85
C GLU A 517 12.32 23.15 3.16
N ALA A 518 13.22 23.54 4.06
CA ALA A 518 13.38 22.94 5.37
C ALA A 518 12.65 23.74 6.45
N ARG A 519 11.79 23.08 7.23
CA ARG A 519 11.05 23.70 8.35
C ARG A 519 11.13 22.83 9.59
N ASN A 520 11.45 23.42 10.74
CA ASN A 520 11.45 22.70 12.01
C ASN A 520 10.02 22.58 12.56
N LEU A 521 9.72 21.46 13.22
CA LEU A 521 8.46 21.34 13.97
C LEU A 521 8.49 22.28 15.18
N LYS A 522 7.42 23.06 15.37
CA LYS A 522 7.34 24.03 16.48
C LYS A 522 7.61 23.35 17.82
N ASN A 523 8.49 23.89 18.66
CA ASN A 523 8.89 23.31 19.95
C ASN A 523 9.64 21.95 19.86
N HIS A 524 10.03 21.48 18.67
CA HIS A 524 10.90 20.32 18.46
C HIS A 524 11.94 20.65 17.37
N ASP A 525 12.91 21.52 17.70
CA ASP A 525 13.96 21.96 16.75
C ASP A 525 14.86 20.81 16.26
N SER A 526 14.83 19.68 16.96
CA SER A 526 15.51 18.44 16.58
C SER A 526 14.80 17.69 15.45
N VAL A 527 13.58 18.08 15.04
CA VAL A 527 12.84 17.45 13.94
C VAL A 527 12.61 18.47 12.83
N THR A 528 13.19 18.20 11.66
CA THR A 528 13.09 19.05 10.48
C THR A 528 12.31 18.31 9.39
N VAL A 529 11.27 18.95 8.85
CA VAL A 529 10.52 18.49 7.68
C VAL A 529 11.05 19.22 6.44
N TYR A 530 11.45 18.46 5.43
CA TYR A 530 11.85 18.94 4.12
C TYR A 530 10.69 18.69 3.17
N THR A 531 10.19 19.72 2.50
CA THR A 531 9.13 19.57 1.48
C THR A 531 9.68 19.97 0.12
N TYR A 532 9.91 18.96 -0.72
CA TYR A 532 10.28 19.12 -2.12
C TYR A 532 9.03 19.32 -2.97
N ARG A 533 9.04 20.38 -3.78
CA ARG A 533 8.02 20.67 -4.78
C ARG A 533 8.62 20.47 -6.17
N GLY A 534 8.29 19.34 -6.80
CA GLY A 534 8.58 19.12 -8.22
C GLY A 534 7.42 19.61 -9.10
N GLU A 535 7.53 19.38 -10.40
CA GLU A 535 6.49 19.77 -11.36
C GLU A 535 5.22 18.93 -11.22
N SER A 536 5.36 17.61 -11.13
CA SER A 536 4.25 16.64 -11.12
C SER A 536 4.03 15.96 -9.76
N ARG A 537 4.91 16.20 -8.78
CA ARG A 537 4.87 15.57 -7.46
C ARG A 537 5.36 16.50 -6.35
N ILE A 538 4.83 16.29 -5.15
CA ILE A 538 5.37 16.82 -3.90
C ILE A 538 5.95 15.63 -3.12
N SER A 539 7.07 15.82 -2.45
CA SER A 539 7.69 14.78 -1.63
C SER A 539 8.19 15.38 -0.33
N SER A 540 7.92 14.71 0.78
CA SER A 540 8.39 15.17 2.09
C SER A 540 9.35 14.18 2.72
N VAL A 541 10.37 14.70 3.40
CA VAL A 541 11.35 13.94 4.18
C VAL A 541 11.36 14.49 5.59
N ILE A 542 11.34 13.60 6.59
CA ILE A 542 11.50 13.99 7.99
C ILE A 542 12.90 13.61 8.43
N ALA A 543 13.65 14.57 8.94
CA ALA A 543 14.94 14.37 9.58
C ALA A 543 14.79 14.48 11.10
N ASN A 544 15.16 13.42 11.80
CA ASN A 544 15.25 13.39 13.24
C ASN A 544 16.72 13.55 13.67
N LYS A 545 17.06 14.73 14.15
CA LYS A 545 18.40 15.09 14.67
C LYS A 545 18.56 14.75 16.15
N SER A 546 17.52 14.23 16.80
CA SER A 546 17.57 13.85 18.22
C SER A 546 18.23 12.49 18.42
N ASN A 547 18.53 12.16 19.68
CA ASN A 547 19.05 10.87 20.09
C ASN A 547 17.96 9.84 20.40
N GLN A 548 16.68 10.19 20.20
CA GLN A 548 15.54 9.32 20.47
C GLN A 548 14.73 9.11 19.20
N LYS A 549 13.99 8.01 19.11
CA LYS A 549 13.00 7.82 18.05
C LYS A 549 11.91 8.88 18.21
N VAL A 550 11.43 9.44 17.11
CA VAL A 550 10.31 10.38 17.12
C VAL A 550 9.19 9.86 16.22
N THR A 551 7.95 9.91 16.71
CA THR A 551 6.77 9.60 15.91
C THR A 551 6.10 10.89 15.47
N VAL A 552 6.07 11.11 14.16
CA VAL A 552 5.43 12.28 13.55
C VAL A 552 4.09 11.86 12.96
N HIS A 553 3.03 12.45 13.48
CA HIS A 553 1.68 12.31 12.93
C HIS A 553 1.50 13.28 11.76
N VAL A 554 1.05 12.75 10.62
CA VAL A 554 0.90 13.46 9.35
C VAL A 554 -0.58 13.44 8.98
N ASN A 555 -1.17 14.61 8.75
CA ASN A 555 -2.56 14.76 8.33
C ASN A 555 -2.65 15.54 7.03
N ASN A 556 -3.14 14.88 5.98
CA ASN A 556 -3.39 15.41 4.65
C ASN A 556 -4.89 15.58 4.31
N GLU A 557 -5.83 15.47 5.26
CA GLU A 557 -7.28 15.46 5.00
C GLU A 557 -7.79 16.69 4.27
N GLN A 558 -7.10 17.83 4.44
CA GLN A 558 -7.44 19.08 3.77
C GLN A 558 -6.89 19.17 2.34
N SER A 559 -6.08 18.19 1.91
CA SER A 559 -5.58 18.12 0.55
C SER A 559 -6.71 17.82 -0.44
N LYS A 560 -6.66 18.45 -1.62
CA LYS A 560 -7.67 18.31 -2.66
C LYS A 560 -7.04 17.82 -3.95
N ASN A 561 -7.70 16.87 -4.61
CA ASN A 561 -7.19 16.22 -5.82
C ASN A 561 -5.81 15.58 -5.62
N CYS A 562 -5.52 15.05 -4.42
CA CYS A 562 -4.23 14.45 -4.06
C CYS A 562 -4.35 12.94 -3.82
N LYS A 563 -3.30 12.21 -4.20
CA LYS A 563 -3.09 10.81 -3.84
C LYS A 563 -1.72 10.68 -3.19
N SER A 564 -1.67 10.08 -2.01
CA SER A 564 -0.43 9.83 -1.25
C SER A 564 0.11 8.43 -1.54
N SER A 565 1.43 8.29 -1.57
CA SER A 565 2.12 6.99 -1.65
C SER A 565 1.85 6.11 -0.43
N ARG A 566 1.31 6.67 0.66
CA ARG A 566 0.91 5.92 1.86
C ARG A 566 -0.49 5.31 1.77
N GLY A 567 -1.26 5.61 0.71
CA GLY A 567 -2.65 5.17 0.56
C GLY A 567 -3.65 5.83 1.52
N MET A 568 -3.19 6.53 2.57
CA MET A 568 -4.01 7.15 3.61
C MET A 568 -3.82 8.66 3.68
N CYS A 569 -4.88 9.37 4.07
CA CYS A 569 -4.81 10.81 4.34
C CYS A 569 -4.16 11.13 5.69
N VAL A 570 -4.33 10.26 6.69
CA VAL A 570 -3.79 10.44 8.05
C VAL A 570 -3.00 9.21 8.45
N PHE A 571 -1.76 9.41 8.90
CA PHE A 571 -0.88 8.33 9.31
C PHE A 571 0.21 8.82 10.26
N ALA A 572 1.00 7.90 10.82
CA ALA A 572 2.16 8.22 11.65
C ALA A 572 3.44 7.64 11.04
N VAL A 573 4.53 8.39 11.15
CA VAL A 573 5.86 7.98 10.68
C VAL A 573 6.81 7.94 11.87
N GLU A 574 7.36 6.76 12.14
CA GLU A 574 8.38 6.59 13.19
C GLU A 574 9.77 6.81 12.62
N VAL A 575 10.43 7.92 12.99
CA VAL A 575 11.75 8.28 12.49
C VAL A 575 12.82 7.93 13.55
N PRO A 576 13.71 6.97 13.27
CA PRO A 576 14.79 6.61 14.20
C PRO A 576 15.70 7.80 14.53
N ALA A 577 16.38 7.71 15.68
CA ALA A 577 17.33 8.71 16.13
C ALA A 577 18.42 8.96 15.09
N ARG A 578 18.77 10.22 14.83
CA ARG A 578 19.82 10.64 13.89
C ARG A 578 19.66 10.12 12.46
N THR A 579 18.42 9.92 12.01
CA THR A 579 18.13 9.46 10.64
C THR A 579 17.25 10.42 9.87
N LYS A 580 17.16 10.21 8.56
CA LYS A 580 16.19 10.85 7.67
C LYS A 580 15.36 9.76 7.02
N MET A 581 14.07 10.01 6.85
CA MET A 581 13.19 9.09 6.13
C MET A 581 12.26 9.84 5.21
N VAL A 582 11.99 9.24 4.05
CA VAL A 582 10.91 9.69 3.17
C VAL A 582 9.59 9.51 3.90
N CYS A 583 8.89 10.61 4.11
CA CYS A 583 7.61 10.64 4.78
C CYS A 583 6.51 10.19 3.83
N GLN A 584 6.36 10.88 2.70
CA GLN A 584 5.39 10.54 1.66
C GLN A 584 5.76 11.19 0.32
N HIS A 585 5.25 10.60 -0.75
CA HIS A 585 5.09 11.25 -2.04
C HIS A 585 3.61 11.56 -2.24
N VAL A 586 3.32 12.69 -2.91
CA VAL A 586 1.95 13.10 -3.24
C VAL A 586 1.91 13.54 -4.69
N MET A 587 0.92 13.02 -5.41
CA MET A 587 0.64 13.31 -6.80
C MET A 587 -0.83 13.67 -7.00
N PRO A 588 -1.20 14.36 -8.10
CA PRO A 588 -2.60 14.61 -8.39
C PRO A 588 -3.34 13.32 -8.77
N VAL A 589 -4.60 13.19 -8.32
CA VAL A 589 -5.52 12.14 -8.77
C VAL A 589 -5.87 12.36 -10.24
N ASN A 590 -6.14 13.61 -10.61
CA ASN A 590 -6.40 14.03 -11.98
C ASN A 590 -5.43 15.15 -12.39
N GLU A 591 -4.51 14.86 -13.31
CA GLU A 591 -3.48 15.79 -13.79
C GLU A 591 -4.04 16.99 -14.57
N LYS A 592 -5.27 16.88 -15.08
CA LYS A 592 -5.95 17.93 -15.83
C LYS A 592 -6.61 18.98 -14.94
N GLN A 593 -6.60 18.78 -13.62
CA GLN A 593 -7.18 19.68 -12.63
C GLN A 593 -6.10 20.21 -11.71
N GLU A 594 -6.30 21.41 -11.18
CA GLU A 594 -5.46 21.93 -10.10
C GLU A 594 -5.56 21.03 -8.86
N TRP A 595 -4.51 21.05 -8.05
CA TRP A 595 -4.48 20.28 -6.81
C TRP A 595 -3.81 21.05 -5.69
N VAL A 596 -4.27 20.79 -4.47
CA VAL A 596 -3.85 21.51 -3.28
C VAL A 596 -3.31 20.51 -2.28
N TYR A 597 -2.02 20.58 -2.00
CA TYR A 597 -1.39 19.83 -0.92
C TYR A 597 -1.49 20.65 0.37
N SER A 598 -2.29 20.17 1.32
CA SER A 598 -2.41 20.74 2.66
C SER A 598 -2.10 19.65 3.68
N CYS A 599 -0.94 19.78 4.31
CA CYS A 599 -0.42 18.82 5.28
C CYS A 599 -0.16 19.48 6.62
N VAL A 600 -0.54 18.80 7.70
CA VAL A 600 -0.25 19.17 9.08
C VAL A 600 0.57 18.06 9.72
N GLU A 601 1.82 18.34 10.02
CA GLU A 601 2.71 17.45 10.76
C GLU A 601 2.73 17.83 12.25
N SER A 602 2.70 16.85 13.15
CA SER A 602 2.82 17.08 14.60
C SER A 602 3.54 15.94 15.29
N VAL A 603 4.35 16.25 16.31
CA VAL A 603 5.01 15.20 17.11
C VAL A 603 3.99 14.59 18.07
N LEU A 604 3.95 13.26 18.15
CA LEU A 604 3.21 12.56 19.20
C LEU A 604 4.06 12.53 20.48
N PRO A 605 3.47 12.85 21.64
CA PRO A 605 4.16 12.83 22.93
C PRO A 605 4.60 11.43 23.35
#